data_AF-A0A644ZL27-F1
#
_entry.id   AF-A0A644ZL27-F1
#
_cell.length_a   1.000
_cell.length_b   1.000
_cell.length_c   1.000
_cell.angle_alpha   90.00
_cell.angle_beta   90.00
_cell.angle_gamma   90.00
#
_symmetry.space_group_name_H-M   'P 1'
#
loop_
_entity.id
_entity.type
_entity.pdbx_description
1 polymer ?
#
loop_
_entity_poly.entity_id
_entity_poly.type
_entity_poly.pdbx_seq_one_letter_code
_entity_poly.pdbx_strand_id
1 'polypeptide(L)'
;MGSTKRIAEMIVTALNEPGKTKFAAVRFGNVLGSRGSVIPVFKEQIEKGGPVTVTDFRMIRYFMTIPEASRLVIQAGVLANGGEIFILDMGEPVKIVDLAKKMIKLSGYTEGDIPIVETGIRPGEKLYEELLADESMLDSQAHEKIFVGKAATYKLEDTLAFADELVQLPVGEIRQNLIDYACEHQ
;
A
#
# COMPACT_ATOMS: atom_id res chain seq x y z
N MET A 1 -3.32 -0.77 -9.88
CA MET A 1 -3.64 -0.97 -8.46
C MET A 1 -3.46 0.30 -7.64
N GLY A 2 -2.29 0.96 -7.65
CA GLY A 2 -2.08 2.20 -6.89
C GLY A 2 -3.08 3.30 -7.26
N SER A 3 -3.19 3.62 -8.54
CA SER A 3 -4.09 4.67 -9.04
C SER A 3 -5.57 4.41 -8.72
N THR A 4 -6.05 3.16 -8.78
CA THR A 4 -7.45 2.83 -8.37
C THR A 4 -7.68 3.10 -6.89
N LYS A 5 -6.69 2.85 -6.01
CA LYS A 5 -6.79 3.17 -4.58
C LYS A 5 -6.81 4.69 -4.35
N ARG A 6 -6.07 5.46 -5.16
CA ARG A 6 -6.11 6.93 -5.10
C ARG A 6 -7.48 7.48 -5.45
N ILE A 7 -8.10 7.03 -6.54
CA ILE A 7 -9.49 7.43 -6.87
C ILE A 7 -10.46 7.03 -5.77
N ALA A 8 -10.36 5.80 -5.24
CA ALA A 8 -11.23 5.36 -4.14
C ALA A 8 -11.08 6.26 -2.90
N GLU A 9 -9.86 6.68 -2.57
CA GLU A 9 -9.62 7.63 -1.49
C GLU A 9 -10.24 9.01 -1.79
N MET A 10 -10.09 9.53 -3.01
CA MET A 10 -10.72 10.80 -3.42
C MET A 10 -12.24 10.75 -3.28
N ILE A 11 -12.87 9.64 -3.66
CA ILE A 11 -14.32 9.44 -3.48
C ILE A 11 -14.68 9.42 -1.99
N VAL A 12 -13.95 8.65 -1.17
CA VAL A 12 -14.21 8.54 0.28
C VAL A 12 -14.07 9.90 0.97
N THR A 13 -13.04 10.67 0.65
CA THR A 13 -12.85 12.00 1.26
C THR A 13 -13.87 13.01 0.74
N ALA A 14 -14.26 12.95 -0.53
CA ALA A 14 -15.28 13.82 -1.13
C ALA A 14 -16.70 13.57 -0.60
N LEU A 15 -17.00 12.35 -0.12
CA LEU A 15 -18.28 12.01 0.53
C LEU A 15 -18.44 12.61 1.93
N ASN A 16 -17.37 13.14 2.51
CA ASN A 16 -17.41 13.68 3.86
C ASN A 16 -18.13 15.03 3.92
N GLU A 17 -19.29 15.05 4.59
CA GLU A 17 -20.12 16.25 4.75
C GLU A 17 -20.34 16.60 6.25
N PRO A 18 -20.24 17.88 6.64
CA PRO A 18 -20.48 18.29 8.02
C PRO A 18 -21.87 17.87 8.54
N GLY A 19 -21.92 17.25 9.72
CA GLY A 19 -23.16 16.83 10.36
C GLY A 19 -23.82 15.57 9.77
N LYS A 20 -23.18 14.91 8.81
CA LYS A 20 -23.63 13.63 8.23
C LYS A 20 -22.69 12.48 8.62
N THR A 21 -22.75 11.37 7.87
CA THR A 21 -21.83 10.24 8.01
C THR A 21 -20.39 10.72 7.89
N LYS A 22 -19.55 10.32 8.84
CA LYS A 22 -18.12 10.59 8.81
C LYS A 22 -17.42 9.58 7.92
N PHE A 23 -16.61 10.07 6.99
CA PHE A 23 -15.76 9.23 6.14
C PHE A 23 -14.29 9.51 6.45
N ALA A 24 -13.47 8.48 6.49
CA ALA A 24 -12.03 8.59 6.66
C ALA A 24 -11.34 7.45 5.91
N ALA A 25 -10.07 7.68 5.53
CA ALA A 25 -9.25 6.67 4.88
C ALA A 25 -8.04 6.34 5.77
N VAL A 26 -7.54 5.10 5.67
CA VAL A 26 -6.31 4.68 6.36
C VAL A 26 -5.36 4.10 5.33
N ARG A 27 -4.13 4.62 5.29
CA ARG A 27 -3.03 4.17 4.45
C ARG A 27 -2.04 3.37 5.27
N PHE A 28 -1.66 2.22 4.74
CA PHE A 28 -0.58 1.39 5.25
C PHE A 28 -0.02 0.52 4.13
N GLY A 29 1.23 0.10 4.31
CA GLY A 29 1.98 -0.75 3.42
C GLY A 29 1.63 -2.23 3.54
N ASN A 30 2.63 -3.09 3.43
CA ASN A 30 2.41 -4.53 3.35
C ASN A 30 2.04 -5.12 4.72
N VAL A 31 1.13 -6.09 4.70
CA VAL A 31 0.77 -6.85 5.89
C VAL A 31 1.39 -8.24 5.81
N LEU A 32 2.17 -8.61 6.82
CA LEU A 32 2.87 -9.89 6.89
C LEU A 32 1.89 -11.06 6.82
N GLY A 33 2.18 -12.02 5.92
CA GLY A 33 1.38 -13.25 5.78
C GLY A 33 -0.02 -13.03 5.20
N SER A 34 -0.32 -11.85 4.66
CA SER A 34 -1.57 -11.60 3.95
C SER A 34 -1.69 -12.45 2.68
N ARG A 35 -2.93 -12.74 2.25
CA ARG A 35 -3.19 -13.53 1.03
C ARG A 35 -2.58 -12.85 -0.19
N GLY A 36 -1.89 -13.62 -1.03
CA GLY A 36 -1.22 -13.12 -2.23
C GLY A 36 0.04 -12.28 -1.96
N SER A 37 0.51 -12.21 -0.71
CA SER A 37 1.78 -11.54 -0.40
C SER A 37 2.98 -12.40 -0.76
N VAL A 38 4.16 -11.79 -0.72
CA VAL A 38 5.44 -12.45 -1.05
C VAL A 38 5.80 -13.61 -0.11
N ILE A 39 5.34 -13.57 1.14
CA ILE A 39 5.69 -14.58 2.16
C ILE A 39 5.12 -15.96 1.81
N PRO A 40 3.81 -16.13 1.52
CA PRO A 40 3.28 -17.39 0.99
C PRO A 40 4.04 -17.92 -0.23
N VAL A 41 4.44 -17.03 -1.16
CA VAL A 41 5.18 -17.41 -2.37
C VAL A 41 6.56 -17.95 -2.01
N PHE A 42 7.31 -17.27 -1.14
CA PHE A 42 8.62 -17.75 -0.67
C PHE A 42 8.50 -19.08 0.07
N LYS A 43 7.47 -19.23 0.92
CA LYS A 43 7.23 -20.48 1.63
C LYS A 43 7.00 -21.64 0.64
N GLU A 44 6.15 -21.45 -0.35
CA GLU A 44 5.89 -22.45 -1.38
C GLU A 44 7.14 -22.77 -2.22
N GLN A 45 7.95 -21.76 -2.55
CA GLN A 45 9.22 -21.95 -3.27
C GLN A 45 10.22 -22.75 -2.44
N ILE A 46 10.34 -22.46 -1.14
CA ILE A 46 11.22 -23.18 -0.21
C ILE A 46 10.77 -24.64 -0.06
N GLU A 47 9.46 -24.88 0.12
CA GLU A 47 8.89 -26.23 0.21
C GLU A 47 9.13 -27.07 -1.05
N LYS A 48 9.26 -26.42 -2.22
CA LYS A 48 9.59 -27.05 -3.50
C LYS A 48 11.10 -27.23 -3.75
N GLY A 49 11.96 -26.78 -2.84
CA GLY A 49 13.42 -26.85 -2.98
C GLY A 49 14.07 -25.66 -3.72
N GLY A 50 13.31 -24.59 -3.97
CA GLY A 50 13.82 -23.37 -4.59
C GLY A 50 13.92 -23.39 -6.12
N PRO A 51 14.55 -22.36 -6.72
CA PRO A 51 15.09 -21.16 -6.07
C PRO A 51 13.99 -20.25 -5.50
N VAL A 52 14.35 -19.40 -4.54
CA VAL A 52 13.48 -18.29 -4.12
C VAL A 52 13.66 -17.12 -5.08
N THR A 53 12.57 -16.60 -5.63
CA THR A 53 12.63 -15.54 -6.64
C THR A 53 12.34 -14.17 -6.02
N VAL A 54 13.29 -13.25 -6.11
CA VAL A 54 13.10 -11.85 -5.72
C VAL A 54 13.01 -11.00 -7.00
N THR A 55 12.20 -9.95 -6.98
CA THR A 55 12.04 -9.06 -8.14
C THR A 55 13.33 -8.27 -8.40
N ASP A 56 13.83 -7.58 -7.37
CA ASP A 56 15.09 -6.83 -7.37
C ASP A 56 15.65 -6.83 -5.94
N PHE A 57 16.96 -7.03 -5.77
CA PHE A 57 17.61 -7.11 -4.45
C PHE A 57 17.64 -5.78 -3.69
N ARG A 58 17.46 -4.65 -4.37
CA ARG A 58 17.36 -3.32 -3.75
C ARG A 58 15.94 -3.02 -3.27
N MET A 59 14.97 -3.87 -3.61
CA MET A 59 13.56 -3.66 -3.26
C MET A 59 13.35 -3.68 -1.74
N ILE A 60 12.72 -2.63 -1.22
CA ILE A 60 12.31 -2.55 0.19
C ILE A 60 10.81 -2.36 0.30
N ARG A 61 10.23 -2.90 1.36
CA ARG A 61 8.82 -2.75 1.70
C ARG A 61 8.66 -2.53 3.20
N TYR A 62 7.64 -1.78 3.56
CA TYR A 62 7.23 -1.63 4.95
C TYR A 62 6.26 -2.73 5.32
N PHE A 63 6.46 -3.31 6.50
CA PHE A 63 5.68 -4.44 6.96
C PHE A 63 5.14 -4.19 8.35
N MET A 64 3.89 -4.58 8.55
CA MET A 64 3.31 -4.69 9.88
C MET A 64 2.56 -6.02 10.00
N THR A 65 2.28 -6.43 11.23
CA THR A 65 1.53 -7.67 11.46
C THR A 65 0.02 -7.44 11.25
N ILE A 66 -0.74 -8.51 10.98
CA ILE A 66 -2.21 -8.43 10.87
C ILE A 66 -2.84 -7.83 12.15
N PRO A 67 -2.49 -8.30 13.37
CA PRO A 67 -3.07 -7.73 14.59
C PRO A 67 -2.74 -6.25 14.75
N GLU A 68 -1.52 -5.83 14.41
CA GLU A 68 -1.10 -4.43 14.48
C GLU A 68 -1.90 -3.55 13.51
N ALA A 69 -1.99 -3.94 12.23
CA ALA A 69 -2.78 -3.22 11.23
C ALA A 69 -4.24 -3.08 11.67
N SER A 70 -4.87 -4.19 12.08
CA SER A 70 -6.28 -4.20 12.48
C SER A 70 -6.55 -3.30 13.69
N ARG A 71 -5.67 -3.33 14.69
CA ARG A 71 -5.76 -2.48 15.88
C ARG A 71 -5.67 -1.00 15.52
N LEU A 72 -4.69 -0.62 14.71
CA LEU A 72 -4.48 0.77 14.33
C LEU A 72 -5.61 1.31 13.45
N VAL A 73 -6.18 0.49 12.56
CA VAL A 73 -7.37 0.86 11.78
C VAL A 73 -8.58 1.13 12.68
N ILE A 74 -8.82 0.28 13.68
CA ILE A 74 -9.91 0.50 14.65
C ILE A 74 -9.67 1.78 15.45
N GLN A 75 -8.44 2.02 15.89
CA GLN A 75 -8.08 3.25 16.62
C GLN A 75 -8.26 4.50 15.75
N ALA A 76 -7.84 4.47 14.48
CA ALA A 76 -8.07 5.55 13.53
C ALA A 76 -9.57 5.85 13.37
N GLY A 77 -10.42 4.82 13.31
CA GLY A 77 -11.87 4.98 13.26
C GLY A 77 -12.47 5.68 14.50
N VAL A 78 -11.89 5.48 15.68
CA VAL A 78 -12.30 6.18 16.91
C VAL A 78 -11.84 7.65 16.90
N LEU A 79 -10.66 7.92 16.33
CA LEU A 79 -10.08 9.26 16.26
C LEU A 79 -10.68 10.13 15.15
N ALA A 80 -11.35 9.51 14.16
CA ALA A 80 -11.90 10.18 12.99
C ALA A 80 -13.02 11.17 13.33
N ASN A 81 -12.88 12.40 12.85
CA ASN A 81 -13.91 13.43 12.85
C ASN A 81 -14.52 13.69 11.47
N GLY A 82 -13.99 13.06 10.44
CA GLY A 82 -14.46 13.11 9.06
C GLY A 82 -13.48 13.87 8.16
N GLY A 83 -13.13 13.26 7.03
CA GLY A 83 -12.25 13.80 6.00
C GLY A 83 -10.78 13.45 6.18
N GLU A 84 -10.40 12.81 7.28
CA GLU A 84 -8.99 12.50 7.55
C GLU A 84 -8.48 11.33 6.68
N ILE A 85 -7.23 11.46 6.28
CA ILE A 85 -6.43 10.38 5.71
C ILE A 85 -5.39 10.01 6.76
N PHE A 86 -5.62 8.92 7.48
CA PHE A 86 -4.67 8.42 8.46
C PHE A 86 -3.54 7.64 7.79
N ILE A 87 -2.30 7.87 8.22
CA ILE A 87 -1.12 7.14 7.74
C ILE A 87 -0.52 6.41 8.94
N LEU A 88 -0.36 5.10 8.83
CA LEU A 88 0.17 4.29 9.92
C LEU A 88 1.71 4.29 9.90
N ASP A 89 2.30 4.47 11.07
CA ASP A 89 3.73 4.23 11.26
C ASP A 89 3.99 2.72 11.22
N MET A 90 4.86 2.31 10.30
CA MET A 90 5.24 0.91 10.09
C MET A 90 6.70 0.65 10.48
N GLY A 91 7.39 1.64 11.06
CA GLY A 91 8.80 1.56 11.41
C GLY A 91 9.70 1.43 10.19
N GLU A 92 10.80 0.71 10.37
CA GLU A 92 11.85 0.62 9.35
C GLU A 92 11.47 -0.29 8.16
N PRO A 93 11.81 0.12 6.92
CA PRO A 93 11.57 -0.71 5.76
C PRO A 93 12.47 -1.95 5.76
N VAL A 94 11.98 -3.05 5.19
CA VAL A 94 12.68 -4.33 5.10
C VAL A 94 13.03 -4.62 3.65
N LYS A 95 14.30 -4.97 3.39
CA LYS A 95 14.72 -5.50 2.09
C LYS A 95 14.07 -6.85 1.82
N ILE A 96 13.48 -7.02 0.65
CA ILE A 96 12.80 -8.27 0.28
C ILE A 96 13.79 -9.45 0.20
N VAL A 97 15.02 -9.20 -0.22
CA VAL A 97 16.08 -10.23 -0.21
C VAL A 97 16.42 -10.68 1.22
N ASP A 98 16.47 -9.77 2.19
CA ASP A 98 16.75 -10.12 3.59
C ASP A 98 15.60 -10.90 4.21
N LEU A 99 14.36 -10.60 3.81
CA LEU A 99 13.18 -11.39 4.17
C LEU A 99 13.28 -12.82 3.62
N ALA A 100 13.64 -12.99 2.34
CA ALA A 100 13.85 -14.30 1.72
C ALA A 100 14.91 -15.11 2.46
N LYS A 101 16.08 -14.51 2.75
CA LYS A 101 17.17 -15.14 3.52
C LYS A 101 16.72 -15.61 4.90
N LYS A 102 15.98 -14.78 5.62
CA LYS A 102 15.41 -15.14 6.94
C LYS A 102 14.46 -16.31 6.83
N MET A 103 13.59 -16.33 5.81
CA MET A 103 12.65 -17.43 5.61
C MET A 103 13.33 -18.76 5.28
N ILE A 104 14.36 -18.75 4.42
CA ILE A 104 15.19 -19.94 4.12
C ILE A 104 15.81 -20.48 5.42
N LYS A 105 16.46 -19.60 6.20
CA LYS A 105 17.09 -19.96 7.47
C LYS A 105 16.10 -20.51 8.49
N LEU A 106 14.94 -19.89 8.64
CA LEU A 106 13.88 -20.35 9.56
C LEU A 106 13.26 -21.68 9.13
N SER A 107 13.40 -22.05 7.84
CA SER A 107 12.95 -23.34 7.30
C SER A 107 14.00 -24.44 7.44
N GLY A 108 15.16 -24.16 8.05
CA GLY A 108 16.23 -25.14 8.29
C GLY A 108 17.24 -25.28 7.14
N TYR A 109 17.19 -24.40 6.15
CA TYR A 109 18.09 -24.42 4.98
C TYR A 109 19.08 -23.25 5.01
N THR A 110 20.13 -23.35 4.20
CA THR A 110 21.08 -22.26 3.92
C THR A 110 20.86 -21.68 2.52
N GLU A 111 21.44 -20.52 2.23
CA GLU A 111 21.44 -19.94 0.88
C GLU A 111 22.19 -20.80 -0.15
N GLY A 112 23.06 -21.72 0.32
CA GLY A 112 23.70 -22.73 -0.53
C GLY A 112 22.78 -23.89 -0.91
N ASP A 113 21.83 -24.23 -0.04
CA ASP A 113 20.81 -25.26 -0.30
C ASP A 113 19.71 -24.71 -1.21
N ILE A 114 19.28 -23.47 -0.95
CA ILE A 114 18.20 -22.79 -1.68
C ILE A 114 18.72 -21.42 -2.16
N PRO A 115 19.10 -21.28 -3.44
CA PRO A 115 19.57 -20.01 -3.96
C PRO A 115 18.44 -18.99 -4.11
N ILE A 116 18.79 -17.71 -3.99
CA ILE A 116 17.89 -16.58 -4.26
C ILE A 116 18.28 -15.96 -5.60
N VAL A 117 17.31 -15.78 -6.50
CA VAL A 117 17.54 -15.27 -7.86
C VAL A 117 16.70 -14.02 -8.14
N GLU A 118 17.26 -13.08 -8.90
CA GLU A 118 16.51 -11.92 -9.41
C GLU A 118 15.68 -12.30 -10.64
N THR A 119 14.45 -11.81 -10.69
CA THR A 119 13.52 -12.03 -11.81
C THR A 119 13.25 -10.78 -12.65
N GLY A 120 13.71 -9.62 -12.19
CA GLY A 120 13.50 -8.34 -12.84
C GLY A 120 12.19 -7.68 -12.43
N ILE A 121 12.18 -6.34 -12.53
CA ILE A 121 11.05 -5.49 -12.15
C ILE A 121 9.90 -5.67 -13.15
N ARG A 122 8.69 -5.96 -12.63
CA ARG A 122 7.49 -6.05 -13.46
C ARG A 122 6.99 -4.65 -13.84
N PRO A 123 6.27 -4.49 -14.97
CA PRO A 123 5.74 -3.20 -15.38
C PRO A 123 4.89 -2.54 -14.28
N GLY A 124 5.26 -1.32 -13.88
CA GLY A 124 4.56 -0.52 -12.86
C GLY A 124 4.89 -0.87 -11.41
N GLU A 125 5.82 -1.81 -11.17
CA GLU A 125 6.29 -2.13 -9.82
C GLU A 125 7.34 -1.11 -9.36
N LYS A 126 7.14 -0.51 -8.18
CA LYS A 126 8.08 0.44 -7.58
C LYS A 126 9.21 -0.29 -6.87
N LEU A 127 10.42 0.26 -6.95
CA LEU A 127 11.57 -0.27 -6.20
C LEU A 127 11.42 0.03 -4.69
N TYR A 128 10.94 1.22 -4.38
CA TYR A 128 10.71 1.73 -3.02
C TYR A 128 9.22 2.10 -2.87
N GLU A 129 8.61 1.70 -1.76
CA GLU A 129 7.27 2.19 -1.40
C GLU A 129 7.41 3.55 -0.71
N GLU A 130 6.57 4.50 -1.12
CA GLU A 130 6.46 5.82 -0.52
C GLU A 130 5.29 5.76 0.48
N LEU A 131 5.56 5.34 1.72
CA LEU A 131 4.54 5.41 2.79
C LEU A 131 4.13 6.85 3.06
N LEU A 132 5.11 7.74 3.03
CA LEU A 132 4.99 9.18 3.10
C LEU A 132 5.40 9.68 1.72
N ALA A 133 4.46 10.19 0.94
CA ALA A 133 4.79 10.85 -0.32
C ALA A 133 5.71 12.06 -0.10
N ASP A 134 5.72 12.59 1.13
CA ASP A 134 6.69 13.55 1.64
C ASP A 134 6.40 13.75 3.13
N GLU A 135 7.37 14.06 4.00
CA GLU A 135 7.05 14.54 5.37
C GLU A 135 6.17 15.81 5.31
N SER A 136 6.26 16.55 4.19
CA SER A 136 5.42 17.71 3.89
C SER A 136 3.93 17.39 3.74
N MET A 137 3.55 16.10 3.64
CA MET A 137 2.16 15.64 3.55
C MET A 137 1.56 15.30 4.91
N LEU A 138 2.32 15.36 6.00
CA LEU A 138 1.82 15.18 7.35
C LEU A 138 1.31 16.52 7.89
N ASP A 139 0.14 16.49 8.53
CA ASP A 139 -0.46 17.64 9.20
C ASP A 139 -0.23 17.57 10.71
N SER A 140 -0.58 16.42 11.31
CA SER A 140 -0.45 16.21 12.75
C SER A 140 -0.28 14.73 13.10
N GLN A 141 0.07 14.45 14.36
CA GLN A 141 0.12 13.11 14.91
C GLN A 141 -1.08 12.89 15.82
N ALA A 142 -1.98 11.96 15.45
CA ALA A 142 -3.19 11.65 16.23
C ALA A 142 -2.94 10.57 17.30
N HIS A 143 -1.92 9.73 17.10
CA HIS A 143 -1.47 8.71 18.03
C HIS A 143 0.01 8.36 17.75
N GLU A 144 0.70 7.72 18.69
CA GLU A 144 2.12 7.34 18.57
C GLU A 144 2.46 6.69 17.22
N LYS A 145 1.55 5.87 16.67
CA LYS A 145 1.69 5.17 15.38
C LYS A 145 0.68 5.61 14.31
N ILE A 146 -0.01 6.74 14.48
CA ILE A 146 -1.04 7.21 13.56
C ILE A 146 -0.83 8.70 13.29
N PHE A 147 -0.50 9.02 12.05
CA PHE A 147 -0.41 10.38 11.55
C PHE A 147 -1.66 10.75 10.76
N VAL A 148 -1.97 12.04 10.72
CA VAL A 148 -3.00 12.62 9.86
C VAL A 148 -2.30 13.27 8.67
N GLY A 149 -2.62 12.79 7.47
CA GLY A 149 -2.18 13.39 6.23
C GLY A 149 -2.99 14.65 5.91
N LYS A 150 -2.38 15.58 5.16
CA LYS A 150 -3.07 16.77 4.65
C LYS A 150 -4.26 16.36 3.80
N ALA A 151 -5.44 16.84 4.16
CA ALA A 151 -6.65 16.60 3.40
C ALA A 151 -6.66 17.50 2.16
N ALA A 152 -6.64 16.88 0.97
CA ALA A 152 -7.04 17.56 -0.25
C ALA A 152 -8.57 17.49 -0.37
N THR A 153 -9.21 18.63 -0.62
CA THR A 153 -10.66 18.70 -0.81
C THR A 153 -10.99 18.43 -2.27
N TYR A 154 -11.62 17.30 -2.55
CA TYR A 154 -12.12 16.95 -3.87
C TYR A 154 -13.62 17.16 -3.94
N LYS A 155 -14.10 17.63 -5.10
CA LYS A 155 -15.54 17.67 -5.35
C LYS A 155 -16.00 16.26 -5.74
N LEU A 156 -17.07 15.81 -5.07
CA LEU A 156 -17.64 14.49 -5.34
C LEU A 156 -18.13 14.37 -6.78
N GLU A 157 -18.76 15.43 -7.30
CA GLU A 157 -19.27 15.50 -8.67
C GLU A 157 -18.14 15.27 -9.70
N ASP A 158 -17.03 16.00 -9.58
CA ASP A 158 -15.87 15.87 -10.48
C ASP A 158 -15.25 14.47 -10.41
N THR A 159 -15.14 13.91 -9.20
CA THR A 159 -14.53 12.59 -8.98
C THR A 159 -15.41 11.46 -9.55
N LEU A 160 -16.73 11.57 -9.38
CA LEU A 160 -17.69 10.60 -9.91
C LEU A 160 -17.83 10.71 -11.44
N ALA A 161 -17.86 11.93 -11.98
CA ALA A 161 -17.87 12.15 -13.42
C ALA A 161 -16.66 11.49 -14.10
N PHE A 162 -15.46 11.66 -13.52
CA PHE A 162 -14.27 10.97 -13.99
C PHE A 162 -14.38 9.45 -13.90
N ALA A 163 -14.89 8.92 -12.79
CA ALA A 163 -15.07 7.48 -12.62
C ALA A 163 -16.06 6.90 -13.65
N ASP A 164 -17.16 7.60 -13.93
CA ASP A 164 -18.16 7.20 -14.92
C ASP A 164 -17.58 7.24 -16.34
N GLU A 165 -16.83 8.30 -16.69
CA GLU A 165 -16.12 8.40 -17.97
C GLU A 165 -15.14 7.25 -18.15
N LEU A 166 -14.36 6.93 -17.12
CA LEU A 166 -13.36 5.87 -17.15
C LEU A 166 -13.97 4.49 -17.50
N VAL A 167 -15.20 4.22 -17.04
CA VAL A 167 -15.90 2.95 -17.33
C VAL A 167 -16.40 2.88 -18.77
N GLN A 168 -16.57 4.02 -19.45
CA GLN A 168 -16.94 4.07 -20.86
C GLN A 168 -15.75 3.93 -21.82
N LEU A 169 -14.52 4.10 -21.33
CA LEU A 169 -13.33 4.03 -22.17
C LEU A 169 -13.02 2.59 -22.62
N PRO A 170 -12.40 2.42 -23.80
CA PRO A 170 -11.83 1.14 -24.20
C PRO A 170 -10.81 0.65 -23.17
N VAL A 171 -10.77 -0.66 -22.91
CA VAL A 171 -9.88 -1.28 -21.91
C VAL A 171 -8.40 -0.88 -22.09
N GLY A 172 -7.96 -0.67 -23.33
CA GLY A 172 -6.60 -0.23 -23.64
C GLY A 172 -6.25 1.19 -23.16
N GLU A 173 -7.25 2.04 -22.95
CA GLU A 173 -7.09 3.46 -22.60
C GLU A 173 -7.32 3.73 -21.11
N ILE A 174 -8.11 2.88 -20.43
CA ILE A 174 -8.42 3.00 -19.00
C ILE A 174 -7.15 3.16 -18.17
N ARG A 175 -6.12 2.35 -18.44
CA ARG A 175 -4.90 2.34 -17.64
C ARG A 175 -4.19 3.70 -17.64
N GLN A 176 -4.05 4.31 -18.81
CA GLN A 176 -3.26 5.53 -18.96
C GLN A 176 -4.02 6.72 -18.34
N ASN A 177 -5.29 6.88 -18.71
CA ASN A 177 -6.16 7.94 -18.15
C ASN A 177 -6.25 7.88 -16.63
N LEU A 178 -6.35 6.67 -16.05
CA LEU A 178 -6.37 6.49 -14.61
C LEU A 178 -5.04 6.88 -13.94
N ILE A 179 -3.91 6.59 -14.59
CA ILE A 179 -2.58 6.97 -14.06
C ILE A 179 -2.43 8.48 -14.11
N ASP A 180 -2.76 9.10 -15.24
CA ASP A 180 -2.59 10.53 -15.47
C ASP A 180 -3.43 11.34 -14.47
N TYR A 181 -4.72 11.01 -14.33
CA TYR A 181 -5.59 11.69 -13.36
C TYR A 181 -5.10 11.53 -11.92
N ALA A 182 -4.63 10.34 -11.53
CA ALA A 182 -4.11 10.11 -10.18
C ALA A 182 -2.78 10.86 -9.92
N CYS A 183 -1.97 11.10 -10.95
CA CYS A 183 -0.72 11.87 -10.87
C CYS A 183 -0.97 13.38 -10.80
N GLU A 184 -1.97 13.90 -11.51
CA GLU A 184 -2.36 15.32 -11.46
C GLU A 184 -2.92 15.72 -10.08
N HIS A 185 -3.50 14.76 -9.36
CA HIS A 185 -4.14 14.97 -8.06
C HIS A 185 -3.36 14.27 -6.94
N GLN A 186 -2.03 14.40 -6.90
CA GLN A 186 -1.17 13.78 -5.86
C GLN A 186 -1.04 14.62 -4.60
#